data_AF-A9B2G3-F1
#
_entry.id   AF-A9B2G3-F1
#
_cell.length_a   1.000
_cell.length_b   1.000
_cell.length_c   1.000
_cell.angle_alpha   90.00
_cell.angle_beta   90.00
_cell.angle_gamma   90.00
#
_symmetry.space_group_name_H-M   'P 1'
#
loop_
_entity.id
_entity.type
_entity.pdbx_description
1 polymer ?
#
loop_
_entity_poly.entity_id
_entity_poly.type
_entity_poly.pdbx_seq_one_letter_code
_entity_poly.pdbx_strand_id
1 'polypeptide(L)'
;MEAFLLSFGKEIIALVSIALGMSASFYGQSIVKKEIEIKKNQIQEADKKAEKDPEKIKPSWDAARTRLELYFDMNIRQVNFIFWLSVTVMILGFGIVIFGITQAMTSEATLPAIIASSAGIIMEIIGATFMVMYKSTMEHAGSYTKTLERMNSVGMAMQILDTMPDDPDQGALKNTTKTEVIKILMQQAHTPEEQATSKQP
;
A
#
# COMPACT_ATOMS: atom_id res chain seq x y z
N MET A 1 1.70 -35.58 -33.87
CA MET A 1 0.57 -35.57 -32.92
C MET A 1 1.06 -35.36 -31.48
N GLU A 2 2.08 -36.07 -31.02
CA GLU A 2 2.68 -35.89 -29.68
C GLU A 2 3.24 -34.48 -29.41
N ALA A 3 3.95 -33.88 -30.36
CA ALA A 3 4.49 -32.51 -30.21
C ALA A 3 3.40 -31.43 -30.05
N PHE A 4 2.25 -31.62 -30.70
CA PHE A 4 1.09 -30.74 -30.58
C PHE A 4 0.41 -30.89 -29.21
N LEU A 5 0.25 -32.11 -28.73
CA LEU A 5 -0.31 -32.39 -27.40
C LEU A 5 0.57 -31.90 -26.25
N LEU A 6 1.89 -31.95 -26.40
CA LEU A 6 2.86 -31.37 -25.46
C LEU A 6 2.82 -29.84 -25.44
N SER A 7 2.62 -29.19 -26.60
CA SER A 7 2.43 -27.74 -26.69
C SER A 7 1.12 -27.31 -26.03
N PHE A 8 0.04 -28.04 -26.30
CA PHE A 8 -1.29 -27.76 -25.75
C PHE A 8 -1.34 -27.96 -24.23
N GLY A 9 -0.64 -28.97 -23.69
CA GLY A 9 -0.54 -29.21 -22.26
C GLY A 9 0.14 -28.08 -21.49
N LYS A 10 1.12 -27.39 -22.08
CA LYS A 10 1.80 -26.25 -21.46
C LYS A 10 0.90 -25.01 -21.34
N GLU A 11 0.06 -24.75 -22.34
CA GLU A 11 -0.91 -23.64 -22.30
C GLU A 11 -1.99 -23.85 -21.23
N ILE A 12 -2.44 -25.09 -21.05
CA ILE A 12 -3.40 -25.45 -19.99
C ILE A 12 -2.77 -25.24 -18.60
N ILE A 13 -1.51 -25.62 -18.40
CA ILE A 13 -0.80 -25.41 -17.12
C ILE A 13 -0.66 -23.91 -16.82
N ALA A 14 -0.38 -23.08 -17.84
CA ALA A 14 -0.30 -21.63 -17.67
C ALA A 14 -1.66 -21.03 -17.27
N LEU A 15 -2.75 -21.42 -17.93
CA LEU A 15 -4.11 -20.97 -17.58
C LEU A 15 -4.53 -21.41 -16.17
N VAL A 16 -4.18 -22.63 -15.77
CA VAL A 16 -4.44 -23.16 -14.41
C VAL A 16 -3.65 -22.37 -13.37
N SER A 17 -2.42 -21.97 -13.66
CA SER A 17 -1.58 -21.17 -12.76
C SER A 17 -2.14 -19.76 -12.54
N ILE A 18 -2.61 -19.11 -13.61
CA ILE A 18 -3.28 -17.81 -13.56
C ILE A 18 -4.60 -17.94 -12.77
N ALA A 19 -5.38 -18.99 -13.02
CA ALA A 19 -6.63 -19.25 -12.30
C ALA A 19 -6.40 -19.50 -10.80
N LEU A 20 -5.33 -20.22 -10.43
CA LEU A 20 -4.93 -20.42 -9.04
C LEU A 20 -4.47 -19.12 -8.37
N GLY A 21 -3.73 -18.27 -9.07
CA GLY A 21 -3.32 -16.94 -8.56
C GLY A 21 -4.51 -15.99 -8.35
N MET A 22 -5.47 -15.99 -9.28
CA MET A 22 -6.74 -15.26 -9.13
C MET A 22 -7.57 -15.81 -7.97
N SER A 23 -7.64 -17.14 -7.81
CA SER A 23 -8.37 -17.80 -6.73
C SER A 23 -7.76 -17.53 -5.36
N ALA A 24 -6.43 -17.52 -5.24
CA ALA A 24 -5.72 -17.15 -4.02
C ALA A 24 -5.96 -15.67 -3.64
N SER A 25 -5.98 -14.78 -4.64
CA SER A 25 -6.34 -13.36 -4.45
C SER A 25 -7.79 -13.18 -3.98
N PHE A 26 -8.70 -14.04 -4.44
CA PHE A 26 -10.11 -14.03 -4.03
C PHE A 26 -10.32 -14.59 -2.62
N TYR A 27 -9.58 -15.63 -2.23
CA TYR A 27 -9.65 -16.20 -0.87
C TYR A 27 -9.18 -15.20 0.19
N GLY A 28 -8.13 -14.43 -0.12
CA GLY A 28 -7.64 -13.35 0.73
C GLY A 28 -8.70 -12.26 1.01
N GLN A 29 -9.57 -11.96 0.04
CA GLN A 29 -10.59 -10.92 0.18
C GLN A 29 -11.55 -11.11 1.38
N SER A 30 -11.81 -12.34 1.82
CA SER A 30 -12.75 -12.62 2.91
C SER A 30 -12.22 -12.19 4.29
N ILE A 31 -10.95 -12.51 4.58
CA ILE A 31 -10.24 -12.11 5.80
C ILE A 31 -10.06 -10.59 5.82
N VAL A 32 -9.70 -10.03 4.68
CA VAL A 32 -9.52 -8.60 4.45
C VAL A 32 -10.78 -7.80 4.75
N LYS A 33 -11.94 -8.24 4.26
CA LYS A 33 -13.22 -7.55 4.50
C LYS A 33 -13.52 -7.49 6.00
N LYS A 34 -13.27 -8.57 6.73
CA LYS A 34 -13.50 -8.64 8.18
C LYS A 34 -12.62 -7.67 8.96
N GLU A 35 -11.33 -7.56 8.64
CA GLU A 35 -10.43 -6.58 9.26
C GLU A 35 -10.86 -5.13 9.00
N ILE A 36 -11.20 -4.82 7.75
CA ILE A 36 -11.67 -3.48 7.36
C ILE A 36 -12.95 -3.10 8.13
N GLU A 37 -13.86 -4.06 8.30
CA GLU A 37 -15.10 -3.87 9.04
C GLU A 37 -14.87 -3.65 10.53
N ILE A 38 -13.93 -4.40 11.15
CA ILE A 38 -13.51 -4.17 12.54
C ILE A 38 -12.97 -2.75 12.72
N LYS A 39 -12.04 -2.30 11.85
CA LYS A 39 -11.48 -0.94 11.93
C LYS A 39 -12.56 0.13 11.71
N LYS A 40 -13.51 -0.08 10.79
CA LYS A 40 -14.66 0.82 10.60
C LYS A 40 -15.54 0.92 11.85
N ASN A 41 -15.81 -0.20 12.51
CA ASN A 41 -16.59 -0.21 13.75
C ASN A 41 -15.86 0.54 14.86
N GLN A 42 -14.54 0.36 15.00
CA GLN A 42 -13.71 1.12 15.96
C GLN A 42 -13.76 2.63 15.70
N ILE A 43 -13.69 3.05 14.43
CA ILE A 43 -13.82 4.47 14.04
C ILE A 43 -15.20 5.00 14.46
N GLN A 44 -16.28 4.28 14.17
CA GLN A 44 -17.64 4.70 14.54
C GLN A 44 -17.84 4.78 16.06
N GLU A 45 -17.28 3.85 16.83
CA GLU A 45 -17.33 3.90 18.28
C GLU A 45 -16.55 5.08 18.86
N ALA A 46 -15.38 5.39 18.28
CA ALA A 46 -14.55 6.51 18.67
C ALA A 46 -15.22 7.86 18.33
N ASP A 47 -15.83 7.99 17.14
CA ASP A 47 -16.63 9.17 16.76
C ASP A 47 -17.82 9.37 17.71
N LYS A 48 -18.57 8.31 18.04
CA LYS A 48 -19.68 8.38 19.01
C LYS A 48 -19.22 8.82 20.41
N LYS A 49 -18.00 8.43 20.81
CA LYS A 49 -17.41 8.86 22.09
C LYS A 49 -16.97 10.32 22.01
N ALA A 50 -16.44 10.77 20.88
CA ALA A 50 -16.08 12.18 20.64
C ALA A 50 -17.31 13.11 20.68
N GLU A 51 -18.43 12.67 20.09
CA GLU A 51 -19.68 13.44 20.12
C GLU A 51 -20.27 13.56 21.54
N LYS A 52 -20.11 12.53 22.38
CA LYS A 52 -20.62 12.51 23.76
C LYS A 52 -19.77 13.29 24.73
N ASP A 53 -18.47 13.42 24.46
CA ASP A 53 -17.51 14.07 25.35
C ASP A 53 -16.54 14.95 24.54
N PRO A 54 -17.01 16.09 24.02
CA PRO A 54 -16.25 16.94 23.10
C PRO A 54 -15.03 17.61 23.76
N GLU A 55 -14.96 17.64 25.08
CA GLU A 55 -13.79 18.15 25.82
C GLU A 55 -12.61 17.17 25.79
N LYS A 56 -12.86 15.87 25.56
CA LYS A 56 -11.81 14.87 25.45
C LYS A 56 -11.32 14.75 24.01
N ILE A 57 -10.04 15.02 23.81
CA ILE A 57 -9.39 14.93 22.48
C ILE A 57 -9.12 13.49 22.05
N LYS A 58 -8.93 12.58 23.02
CA LYS A 58 -8.52 11.19 22.78
C LYS A 58 -9.46 10.41 21.83
N PRO A 59 -10.80 10.44 21.97
CA PRO A 59 -11.69 9.73 21.04
C PRO A 59 -11.58 10.23 19.59
N SER A 60 -11.54 11.54 19.37
CA SER A 60 -11.36 12.12 18.03
C SER A 60 -10.01 11.75 17.42
N TRP A 61 -8.96 11.72 18.25
CA TRP A 61 -7.63 11.30 17.85
C TRP A 61 -7.59 9.82 17.45
N ASP A 62 -8.16 8.93 18.27
CA ASP A 62 -8.20 7.48 17.99
C ASP A 62 -8.96 7.20 16.69
N ALA A 63 -10.05 7.93 16.42
CA ALA A 63 -10.80 7.83 15.17
C ALA A 63 -9.96 8.27 13.96
N ALA A 64 -9.28 9.41 14.06
CA ALA A 64 -8.41 9.92 13.00
C ALA A 64 -7.22 8.99 12.73
N ARG A 65 -6.59 8.49 13.79
CA ARG A 65 -5.51 7.49 13.72
C ARG A 65 -5.97 6.22 13.00
N THR A 66 -7.09 5.64 13.43
CA THR A 66 -7.58 4.37 12.88
C THR A 66 -7.98 4.51 11.41
N ARG A 67 -8.59 5.64 11.02
CA ARG A 67 -8.85 5.98 9.60
C ARG A 67 -7.56 5.97 8.80
N LEU A 68 -6.55 6.68 9.30
CA LEU A 68 -5.28 6.81 8.62
C LEU A 68 -4.60 5.44 8.44
N GLU A 69 -4.51 4.64 9.51
CA GLU A 69 -4.01 3.27 9.44
C GLU A 69 -4.77 2.43 8.41
N LEU A 70 -6.10 2.53 8.36
CA LEU A 70 -6.93 1.80 7.39
C LEU A 70 -6.62 2.18 5.94
N TYR A 71 -6.48 3.48 5.63
CA TYR A 71 -6.11 3.94 4.29
C TYR A 71 -4.74 3.38 3.85
N PHE A 72 -3.78 3.33 4.77
CA PHE A 72 -2.45 2.83 4.49
C PHE A 72 -2.41 1.31 4.33
N ASP A 73 -3.10 0.57 5.19
CA ASP A 73 -3.23 -0.89 5.06
C ASP A 73 -3.83 -1.27 3.70
N MET A 74 -4.82 -0.50 3.23
CA MET A 74 -5.40 -0.67 1.90
C MET A 74 -4.39 -0.37 0.79
N ASN A 75 -3.59 0.69 0.93
CA ASN A 75 -2.58 1.05 -0.05
C ASN A 75 -1.46 -0.01 -0.16
N ILE A 76 -0.93 -0.50 0.97
CA ILE A 76 0.09 -1.57 0.97
C ILE A 76 -0.44 -2.83 0.30
N ARG A 77 -1.69 -3.19 0.58
CA ARG A 77 -2.33 -4.35 -0.04
C ARG A 77 -2.49 -4.18 -1.55
N GLN A 78 -2.85 -2.97 -2.00
CA GLN A 78 -2.92 -2.64 -3.43
C GLN A 78 -1.55 -2.77 -4.12
N VAL A 79 -0.48 -2.30 -3.48
CA VAL A 79 0.89 -2.42 -4.00
C VAL A 79 1.32 -3.87 -4.14
N ASN A 80 1.07 -4.69 -3.11
CA ASN A 80 1.41 -6.11 -3.16
C ASN A 80 0.67 -6.84 -4.28
N PHE A 81 -0.60 -6.49 -4.52
CA PHE A 81 -1.36 -7.05 -5.64
C PHE A 81 -0.76 -6.65 -6.99
N ILE A 82 -0.42 -5.37 -7.18
CA ILE A 82 0.21 -4.88 -8.41
C ILE A 82 1.54 -5.59 -8.65
N PHE A 83 2.38 -5.76 -7.62
CA PHE A 83 3.64 -6.48 -7.72
C PHE A 83 3.44 -7.91 -8.25
N TRP A 84 2.53 -8.68 -7.65
CA TRP A 84 2.27 -10.06 -8.09
C TRP A 84 1.67 -10.13 -9.50
N LEU A 85 0.82 -9.16 -9.85
CA LEU A 85 0.31 -9.03 -11.22
C LEU A 85 1.46 -8.77 -12.20
N SER A 86 2.39 -7.86 -11.89
CA SER A 86 3.56 -7.57 -12.72
C SER A 86 4.47 -8.77 -12.89
N VAL A 87 4.75 -9.53 -11.81
CA VAL A 87 5.52 -10.77 -11.88
C VAL A 87 4.83 -11.80 -12.78
N THR A 88 3.51 -11.93 -12.68
CA THR A 88 2.74 -12.85 -13.53
C THR A 88 2.82 -12.45 -15.01
N VAL A 89 2.63 -11.17 -15.32
CA VAL A 89 2.72 -10.63 -16.68
C VAL A 89 4.13 -10.82 -17.23
N MET A 90 5.18 -10.60 -16.43
CA MET A 90 6.58 -10.82 -16.83
C MET A 90 6.85 -12.28 -17.19
N ILE A 91 6.40 -13.24 -16.38
CA ILE A 91 6.54 -14.67 -16.66
C ILE A 91 5.80 -15.05 -17.95
N LEU A 92 4.60 -14.52 -18.16
CA LEU A 92 3.83 -14.74 -19.39
C LEU A 92 4.53 -14.15 -20.62
N GLY A 93 5.05 -12.92 -20.53
CA GLY A 93 5.82 -12.28 -21.59
C GLY A 93 7.06 -13.08 -21.97
N PHE A 94 7.81 -13.54 -20.97
CA PHE A 94 8.96 -14.41 -21.17
C PHE A 94 8.58 -15.75 -21.82
N GLY A 95 7.43 -16.33 -21.42
CA GLY A 95 6.88 -17.53 -22.05
C GLY A 95 6.56 -17.34 -23.54
N ILE A 96 5.97 -16.20 -23.92
CA ILE A 96 5.68 -15.85 -25.32
C ILE A 96 6.97 -15.72 -26.14
N VAL A 97 8.02 -15.11 -25.58
CA VAL A 97 9.32 -14.99 -26.24
C VAL A 97 9.93 -16.37 -26.50
N ILE A 98 9.94 -17.26 -25.50
CA ILE A 98 10.44 -18.65 -25.67
C ILE A 98 9.63 -19.41 -26.72
N PHE A 99 8.30 -19.28 -26.71
CA PHE A 99 7.43 -19.91 -27.71
C PHE A 99 7.75 -19.42 -29.12
N GLY A 100 7.91 -18.11 -29.29
CA GLY A 100 8.30 -17.51 -30.56
C GLY A 100 9.65 -18.00 -31.08
N ILE A 101 10.66 -18.09 -30.20
CA ILE A 101 11.97 -18.65 -30.54
C ILE A 101 11.84 -20.11 -30.97
N THR A 102 11.07 -20.91 -30.24
CA THR A 102 10.87 -22.33 -30.57
C THR A 102 10.21 -22.50 -31.94
N GLN A 103 9.19 -21.69 -32.24
CA GLN A 103 8.52 -21.69 -33.55
C GLN A 103 9.42 -21.20 -34.68
N ALA A 104 10.30 -20.22 -34.41
CA ALA A 104 11.29 -19.74 -35.36
C ALA A 104 12.36 -20.79 -35.69
N MET A 105 12.69 -21.69 -34.75
CA MET A 105 13.65 -22.77 -34.97
C MET A 105 13.06 -23.95 -35.74
N THR A 106 11.74 -24.16 -35.69
CA THR A 106 11.05 -25.29 -36.36
C THR A 106 10.46 -24.93 -37.72
N SER A 107 10.42 -23.64 -38.07
CA SER A 107 9.83 -23.13 -39.31
C SER A 107 10.85 -22.26 -40.05
N GLU A 108 10.96 -22.33 -41.38
CA GLU A 108 11.71 -21.33 -42.19
C GLU A 108 11.08 -19.91 -42.15
N ALA A 109 10.03 -19.72 -41.34
CA ALA A 109 9.27 -18.49 -41.26
C ALA A 109 9.91 -17.49 -40.27
N THR A 110 10.37 -16.36 -40.81
CA THR A 110 10.90 -15.21 -40.08
C THR A 110 9.82 -14.38 -39.38
N LEU A 111 8.57 -14.45 -39.85
CA LEU A 111 7.46 -13.62 -39.35
C LEU A 111 7.09 -13.89 -37.87
N PRO A 112 6.94 -15.15 -37.40
CA PRO A 112 6.63 -15.43 -35.99
C PRO A 112 7.73 -14.99 -35.03
N ALA A 113 9.00 -15.11 -35.45
CA ALA A 113 10.16 -14.66 -34.67
C ALA A 113 10.12 -13.14 -34.42
N ILE A 114 9.81 -12.37 -35.47
CA ILE A 114 9.70 -10.91 -35.40
C ILE A 114 8.55 -10.50 -34.48
N ILE A 115 7.38 -11.13 -34.61
CA ILE A 115 6.20 -10.84 -33.78
C ILE A 115 6.50 -11.13 -32.30
N ALA A 116 7.08 -12.28 -31.99
CA ALA A 116 7.41 -12.66 -30.61
C ALA A 116 8.50 -11.78 -29.99
N SER A 117 9.53 -11.44 -30.75
CA SER A 117 10.60 -10.54 -30.28
C SER A 117 10.05 -9.14 -30.00
N SER A 118 9.16 -8.64 -30.88
CA SER A 118 8.49 -7.34 -30.70
C SER A 118 7.58 -7.34 -29.46
N ALA A 119 6.82 -8.42 -29.24
CA ALA A 119 6.00 -8.59 -28.06
C ALA A 119 6.84 -8.65 -26.77
N GLY A 120 7.99 -9.33 -26.80
CA GLY A 120 8.93 -9.40 -25.67
C GLY A 120 9.45 -8.03 -25.25
N ILE A 121 9.88 -7.20 -26.22
CA ILE A 121 10.37 -5.85 -25.95
C ILE A 121 9.27 -4.99 -25.31
N ILE A 122 8.04 -5.06 -25.80
CA ILE A 122 6.91 -4.33 -25.24
C ILE A 122 6.65 -4.77 -23.79
N MET A 123 6.70 -6.07 -23.52
CA MET A 123 6.49 -6.61 -22.16
C MET A 123 7.60 -6.19 -21.19
N GLU A 124 8.85 -6.10 -21.64
CA GLU A 124 9.97 -5.64 -20.80
C GLU A 124 9.81 -4.17 -20.40
N ILE A 125 9.37 -3.31 -21.34
CA ILE A 125 9.10 -1.88 -21.07
C ILE A 125 7.95 -1.73 -20.05
N ILE A 126 6.92 -2.56 -20.18
CA ILE A 126 5.80 -2.59 -19.23
C ILE A 126 6.29 -3.04 -17.84
N GLY A 127 7.12 -4.08 -17.78
CA GLY A 127 7.74 -4.56 -16.55
C GLY A 127 8.59 -3.50 -15.85
N ALA A 128 9.43 -2.79 -16.60
CA ALA A 128 10.26 -1.70 -16.09
C ALA A 128 9.41 -0.53 -15.55
N THR A 129 8.33 -0.16 -16.25
CA THR A 129 7.39 0.88 -15.80
C THR A 129 6.74 0.50 -14.48
N PHE A 130 6.31 -0.76 -14.33
CA PHE A 130 5.76 -1.27 -13.08
C PHE A 130 6.79 -1.30 -11.95
N MET A 131 8.06 -1.61 -12.22
CA MET A 131 9.12 -1.57 -11.21
C MET A 131 9.36 -0.15 -10.67
N VAL A 132 9.29 0.86 -11.54
CA VAL A 132 9.38 2.28 -11.13
C VAL A 132 8.18 2.66 -10.25
N MET A 133 6.96 2.29 -10.65
CA MET A 133 5.75 2.51 -9.85
C MET A 133 5.82 1.83 -8.49
N TYR A 134 6.33 0.60 -8.43
CA TYR A 134 6.55 -0.15 -7.18
C TYR A 134 7.51 0.60 -6.28
N LYS A 135 8.67 1.03 -6.81
CA LYS A 135 9.67 1.77 -6.03
C LYS A 135 9.08 3.06 -5.45
N SER A 136 8.39 3.85 -6.28
CA SER A 136 7.74 5.09 -5.83
C SER A 136 6.74 4.81 -4.71
N THR A 137 5.94 3.75 -4.83
CA THR A 137 4.94 3.44 -3.80
C THR A 137 5.58 2.88 -2.52
N MET A 138 6.66 2.11 -2.62
CA MET A 138 7.42 1.64 -1.46
C MET A 138 8.11 2.80 -0.72
N GLU A 139 8.63 3.79 -1.45
CA GLU A 139 9.18 5.01 -0.87
C GLU A 139 8.09 5.80 -0.11
N HIS A 140 6.88 5.90 -0.67
CA HIS A 140 5.74 6.48 0.04
C HIS A 140 5.37 5.68 1.31
N ALA A 141 5.45 4.34 1.27
CA ALA A 141 5.24 3.50 2.45
C ALA A 141 6.32 3.68 3.53
N GLY A 142 7.58 3.96 3.16
CA GLY A 142 8.65 4.27 4.11
C GLY A 142 8.44 5.61 4.84
N SER A 143 7.92 6.62 4.13
CA SER A 143 7.49 7.89 4.76
C SER A 143 6.31 7.68 5.73
N TYR A 144 5.47 6.68 5.47
CA TYR A 144 4.35 6.30 6.32
C TYR A 144 4.78 5.76 7.70
N THR A 145 5.79 4.88 7.77
CA THR A 145 6.27 4.38 9.07
C THR A 145 6.71 5.52 9.98
N LYS A 146 7.40 6.53 9.43
CA LYS A 146 7.77 7.74 10.17
C LYS A 146 6.55 8.54 10.64
N THR A 147 5.50 8.62 9.82
CA THR A 147 4.25 9.30 10.20
C THR A 147 3.52 8.57 11.33
N LEU A 148 3.50 7.23 11.32
CA LEU A 148 2.94 6.44 12.40
C LEU A 148 3.75 6.55 13.70
N GLU A 149 5.07 6.47 13.63
CA GLU A 149 5.95 6.66 14.80
C GLU A 149 5.72 8.03 15.45
N ARG A 150 5.58 9.08 14.61
CA ARG A 150 5.21 10.42 15.07
C ARG A 150 3.84 10.42 15.73
N MET A 151 2.82 9.84 15.10
CA MET A 151 1.47 9.76 15.66
C MET A 151 1.45 9.00 16.99
N ASN A 152 2.21 7.92 17.12
CA ASN A 152 2.33 7.18 18.37
C ASN A 152 2.97 8.05 19.47
N SER A 153 4.02 8.80 19.13
CA SER A 153 4.68 9.74 20.04
C SER A 153 3.72 10.83 20.52
N VAL A 154 2.93 11.42 19.61
CA VAL A 154 1.90 12.42 19.95
C VAL A 154 0.78 11.81 20.81
N GLY A 155 0.32 10.60 20.48
CA GLY A 155 -0.69 9.89 21.26
C GLY A 155 -0.24 9.61 22.70
N MET A 156 1.02 9.19 22.89
CA MET A 156 1.61 9.00 24.22
C MET A 156 1.71 10.32 24.98
N ALA A 157 2.12 11.41 24.33
CA ALA A 157 2.18 12.73 24.95
C ALA A 157 0.81 13.23 25.41
N MET A 158 -0.22 13.04 24.59
CA MET A 158 -1.62 13.37 24.94
C MET A 158 -2.14 12.50 26.08
N GLN A 159 -1.83 11.20 26.09
CA GLN A 159 -2.21 10.31 27.17
C GLN A 159 -1.56 10.71 28.50
N ILE A 160 -0.26 11.03 28.49
CA ILE A 160 0.44 11.53 29.68
C ILE A 160 -0.22 12.82 30.17
N LEU A 161 -0.57 13.72 29.24
CA LEU A 161 -1.22 14.99 29.56
C LEU A 161 -2.61 14.82 30.21
N ASP A 162 -3.43 13.91 29.69
CA ASP A 162 -4.76 13.61 30.23
C ASP A 162 -4.70 12.92 31.60
N THR A 163 -3.63 12.14 31.87
CA THR A 163 -3.45 11.42 33.15
C THR A 163 -2.78 12.23 34.26
N MET A 164 -2.31 13.46 33.98
CA MET A 164 -1.68 14.31 35.00
C MET A 164 -2.71 14.82 36.01
N PRO A 165 -2.50 14.59 37.33
CA PRO A 165 -3.40 15.07 38.38
C PRO A 165 -3.50 16.60 38.36
N ASP A 166 -4.72 17.12 38.59
CA ASP A 166 -4.98 18.54 38.82
C ASP A 166 -4.59 18.92 40.25
N ASP A 167 -3.30 18.80 40.55
CA ASP A 167 -2.75 19.24 41.83
C ASP A 167 -2.51 20.76 41.77
N PRO A 168 -3.13 21.58 42.64
CA PRO A 168 -2.93 23.03 42.65
C PRO A 168 -1.47 23.45 42.82
N ASP A 169 -0.60 22.63 43.44
CA ASP A 169 0.84 22.91 43.58
C ASP A 169 1.67 22.49 42.33
N GLN A 170 1.11 21.67 41.41
CA GLN A 170 1.76 21.26 40.15
C GLN A 170 1.12 21.83 38.88
N GLY A 171 0.13 22.72 39.01
CA GLY A 171 -0.54 23.37 37.87
C GLY A 171 0.44 24.08 36.91
N ALA A 172 1.57 24.60 37.42
CA ALA A 172 2.63 25.19 36.62
C ALA A 172 3.38 24.17 35.75
N LEU A 173 3.63 22.95 36.25
CA LEU A 173 4.27 21.87 35.49
C LEU A 173 3.34 21.33 34.40
N LYS A 174 2.05 21.20 34.68
CA LYS A 174 1.03 20.81 33.69
C LYS A 174 0.92 21.83 32.56
N ASN A 175 0.85 23.13 32.87
CA ASN A 175 0.81 24.18 31.86
C ASN A 175 2.12 24.32 31.05
N THR A 176 3.27 24.15 31.70
CA THR A 176 4.57 24.18 31.02
C THR A 176 4.68 22.99 30.06
N THR A 177 4.29 21.79 30.49
CA THR A 177 4.31 20.59 29.63
C THR A 177 3.31 20.70 28.49
N LYS A 178 2.11 21.25 28.72
CA LYS A 178 1.16 21.59 27.63
C LYS A 178 1.81 22.51 26.61
N THR A 179 2.50 23.54 27.06
CA THR A 179 3.13 24.55 26.20
C THR A 179 4.29 23.95 25.40
N GLU A 180 5.10 23.09 26.02
CA GLU A 180 6.22 22.38 25.37
C GLU A 180 5.71 21.42 24.30
N VAL A 181 4.67 20.62 24.61
CA VAL A 181 4.02 19.70 23.66
C VAL A 181 3.39 20.48 22.51
N ILE A 182 2.67 21.58 22.78
CA ILE A 182 2.11 22.46 21.75
C ILE A 182 3.22 23.04 20.87
N LYS A 183 4.35 23.48 21.45
CA LYS A 183 5.50 23.99 20.67
C LYS A 183 6.06 22.95 19.72
N ILE A 184 6.27 21.71 20.19
CA ILE A 184 6.78 20.61 19.37
C ILE A 184 5.77 20.26 18.26
N LEU A 185 4.48 20.21 18.59
CA LEU A 185 3.41 19.94 17.62
C LEU A 185 3.32 21.05 16.55
N MET A 186 3.42 22.32 16.94
CA MET A 186 3.40 23.45 16.01
C MET A 186 4.65 23.49 15.10
N GLN A 187 5.84 23.24 15.66
CA GLN A 187 7.06 23.16 14.86
C GLN A 187 7.02 22.02 13.84
N GLN A 188 6.41 20.88 14.20
CA GLN A 188 6.23 19.75 13.29
C GLN A 188 5.16 20.00 12.21
N ALA A 189 4.09 20.75 12.52
CA ALA A 189 3.08 21.17 11.56
C ALA A 189 3.60 22.17 10.51
N HIS A 190 4.71 22.88 10.80
CA HIS A 190 5.34 23.86 9.92
C HIS A 190 6.53 23.33 9.09
N THR A 191 6.78 22.02 9.07
CA THR A 191 7.80 21.41 8.19
C THR A 191 7.16 20.98 6.85
N PRO A 192 7.79 21.25 5.68
CA PRO A 192 7.09 21.79 4.51
C PRO A 192 6.45 20.73 3.59
N GLU A 193 5.12 20.75 3.50
CA GLU A 193 4.38 20.45 2.25
C GLU A 193 4.01 21.74 1.48
N GLU A 194 4.19 22.92 2.08
CA GLU A 194 3.83 24.22 1.51
C GLU A 194 4.84 24.78 0.47
N GLN A 195 5.66 23.91 -0.13
CA GLN A 195 6.55 24.29 -1.25
C GLN A 195 6.28 23.52 -2.55
N ALA A 196 5.35 22.56 -2.57
CA ALA A 196 5.03 21.81 -3.79
C ALA A 196 3.97 22.48 -4.69
N THR A 197 3.28 23.53 -4.23
CA THR A 197 2.15 24.17 -4.95
C THR A 197 2.44 25.55 -5.54
N SER A 198 3.64 26.12 -5.41
CA SER A 198 3.96 27.47 -5.96
C SER A 198 4.89 27.51 -7.16
N LYS A 199 5.23 26.37 -7.78
CA LYS A 199 6.01 26.36 -9.05
C LYS A 199 5.40 25.43 -10.10
N GLN A 200 4.29 25.88 -10.67
CA GLN A 200 3.99 25.63 -12.09
C GLN A 200 4.33 26.91 -12.88
N PRO A 201 5.20 26.85 -13.89
CA PRO A 201 4.85 27.35 -15.21
C PRO A 201 3.96 26.34 -15.96
#